data_AF-A0A238W4X9-F1
#
_entry.id   AF-A0A238W4X9-F1
#
_cell.length_a   1.000
_cell.length_b   1.000
_cell.length_c   1.000
_cell.angle_alpha   90.00
_cell.angle_beta   90.00
_cell.angle_gamma   90.00
#
_symmetry.space_group_name_H-M   'P 1'
#
loop_
_entity.id
_entity.type
_entity.pdbx_description
1 polymer ?
#
loop_
_entity_poly.entity_id
_entity_poly.type
_entity_poly.pdbx_seq_one_letter_code
_entity_poly.pdbx_strand_id
1 'polypeptide(L)'
;MTTPGGSWNTDADGSGEPTRTPGYRAWISGLVELAQQAFRRLTVSAARTPGRLSMIAAGLVTLTLLVGLVSTVMAQGKKDAVDGLLEHREPVTAEAQRVYSALSDAEATAAAALLAEESETERLRERYEDSIAQAGASLAKASASAQDVPAAAEQVDIIGQQLPVYTGLVETARANDRQGFPVGASYLQEASELMRSAILPAAEELYELETDRLAEQQRDARSVPVFTALLALGLVAALLATQRYLRRRTNRVLNPGLVVATVAVLVGLLWTSVALVVHGVQVGSGQRDGTEQADRLVSTRIVALQARADQTMSLVARGDGDRHTEGFSKLSRQLGGSDGAGGLLGEVREQAAGGPAEELVNEAIENSESWRRADERIREHSDEGDYGAAVELAISGDDEGAAQAFHALDDNLSQAIAEGRQDFVDSTTTASRALHALPQGLAVLSVVAALGITVGVGERLREYR
;
A
#
# COMPACT_ATOMS: atom_id res chain seq x y z
N MET A 1 -46.92 -16.27 -79.19
CA MET A 1 -46.71 -15.35 -80.32
C MET A 1 -45.58 -14.41 -79.94
N THR A 2 -44.58 -14.37 -80.82
CA THR A 2 -43.28 -13.72 -80.70
C THR A 2 -43.36 -12.20 -80.68
N THR A 3 -42.53 -11.55 -79.86
CA THR A 3 -41.93 -10.25 -80.19
C THR A 3 -40.47 -10.23 -79.69
N PRO A 4 -39.52 -9.84 -80.57
CA PRO A 4 -38.10 -9.68 -80.24
C PRO A 4 -37.71 -8.19 -80.15
N GLY A 5 -36.55 -7.92 -79.54
CA GLY A 5 -35.85 -6.62 -79.58
C GLY A 5 -34.90 -6.52 -78.39
N GLY A 6 -33.62 -6.20 -78.50
CA GLY A 6 -32.89 -5.55 -79.57
C GLY A 6 -32.05 -4.41 -78.97
N SER A 7 -30.73 -4.53 -79.12
CA SER A 7 -29.66 -3.50 -79.06
C SER A 7 -29.19 -2.88 -77.73
N TRP A 8 -27.98 -3.31 -77.34
CA TRP A 8 -26.69 -2.60 -77.19
C TRP A 8 -26.51 -1.32 -76.33
N ASN A 9 -25.77 -1.52 -75.23
CA ASN A 9 -24.48 -0.90 -74.85
C ASN A 9 -24.38 0.12 -73.68
N THR A 10 -23.30 -0.11 -72.91
CA THR A 10 -22.47 0.74 -72.03
C THR A 10 -22.91 1.20 -70.63
N ASP A 11 -22.07 0.75 -69.69
CA ASP A 11 -21.50 1.40 -68.48
C ASP A 11 -22.14 1.24 -67.08
N ALA A 12 -21.36 0.51 -66.26
CA ALA A 12 -21.04 0.65 -64.83
C ALA A 12 -22.16 0.86 -63.79
N ASP A 13 -22.34 -0.13 -62.90
CA ASP A 13 -22.26 0.08 -61.44
C ASP A 13 -22.07 -1.26 -60.69
N GLY A 14 -21.42 -1.19 -59.54
CA GLY A 14 -20.84 -2.32 -58.81
C GLY A 14 -21.80 -3.16 -57.97
N SER A 15 -21.28 -4.31 -57.56
CA SER A 15 -21.67 -4.98 -56.32
C SER A 15 -20.41 -5.67 -55.76
N GLY A 16 -19.85 -5.07 -54.72
CA GLY A 16 -18.81 -5.69 -53.92
C GLY A 16 -19.40 -6.84 -53.11
N GLU A 17 -18.86 -8.04 -53.29
CA GLU A 17 -19.06 -9.14 -52.35
C GLU A 17 -18.25 -8.86 -51.07
N PRO A 18 -18.81 -9.09 -49.87
CA PRO A 18 -18.08 -8.85 -48.62
C PRO A 18 -16.99 -9.90 -48.45
N THR A 19 -15.73 -9.47 -48.46
CA THR A 19 -14.59 -10.29 -48.05
C THR A 19 -14.76 -10.68 -46.58
N ARG A 20 -15.13 -11.94 -46.34
CA ARG A 20 -15.08 -12.55 -45.00
C ARG A 20 -13.63 -12.57 -44.53
N THR A 21 -13.27 -11.66 -43.62
CA THR A 21 -12.04 -11.74 -42.83
C THR A 21 -12.03 -13.06 -42.06
N PRO A 22 -10.95 -13.87 -42.11
CA PRO A 22 -10.87 -15.11 -41.33
C PRO A 22 -10.90 -14.76 -39.84
N GLY A 23 -11.93 -15.23 -39.14
CA GLY A 23 -12.07 -15.02 -37.70
C GLY A 23 -10.93 -15.68 -36.92
N TYR A 24 -10.53 -15.04 -35.82
CA TYR A 24 -9.50 -15.47 -34.85
C TYR A 24 -9.50 -16.98 -34.49
N ARG A 25 -10.67 -17.63 -34.55
CA ARG A 25 -10.84 -19.08 -34.34
C ARG A 25 -10.20 -19.97 -35.42
N ALA A 26 -10.11 -19.50 -36.67
CA ALA A 26 -9.49 -20.24 -37.78
C ALA A 26 -7.96 -20.33 -37.67
N TRP A 27 -7.34 -19.31 -37.04
CA TRP A 27 -5.91 -19.31 -36.78
C TRP A 27 -5.55 -20.27 -35.63
N ILE A 28 -6.38 -20.31 -34.57
CA ILE A 28 -6.21 -21.25 -33.45
C ILE A 28 -6.44 -22.70 -33.92
N SER A 29 -7.43 -22.97 -34.77
CA SER A 29 -7.63 -24.32 -35.33
C SER A 29 -6.47 -24.74 -36.24
N GLY A 30 -5.90 -23.83 -37.03
CA GLY A 30 -4.70 -24.10 -37.83
C GLY A 30 -3.47 -24.45 -36.99
N LEU A 31 -3.27 -23.78 -35.84
CA LEU A 31 -2.20 -24.11 -34.90
C LEU A 31 -2.42 -25.47 -34.21
N VAL A 32 -3.67 -25.79 -33.86
CA VAL A 32 -4.02 -27.08 -33.25
C VAL A 32 -3.87 -28.23 -34.26
N GLU A 33 -4.25 -28.04 -35.52
CA GLU A 33 -4.04 -29.04 -36.58
C GLU A 33 -2.56 -29.26 -36.88
N LEU A 34 -1.74 -28.20 -36.89
CA LEU A 34 -0.28 -28.31 -37.03
C LEU A 34 0.34 -29.07 -35.86
N ALA A 35 -0.12 -28.81 -34.63
CA ALA A 35 0.33 -29.53 -33.43
C ALA A 35 -0.08 -31.02 -33.48
N GLN A 36 -1.31 -31.32 -33.91
CA GLN A 36 -1.81 -32.69 -34.01
C GLN A 36 -1.13 -33.49 -35.14
N GLN A 37 -0.84 -32.86 -36.28
CA GLN A 37 -0.10 -33.51 -37.37
C GLN A 37 1.36 -33.76 -37.01
N ALA A 38 2.00 -32.85 -36.26
CA ALA A 38 3.34 -33.07 -35.70
C ALA A 38 3.34 -34.24 -34.71
N PHE A 39 2.33 -34.32 -33.84
CA PHE A 39 2.19 -35.37 -32.83
C PHE A 39 1.97 -36.77 -33.46
N ARG A 40 1.13 -36.89 -34.50
CA ARG A 40 0.92 -38.17 -35.21
C ARG A 40 2.16 -38.65 -35.99
N ARG A 41 2.98 -37.74 -36.51
CA ARG A 41 4.25 -38.12 -37.16
C ARG A 41 5.31 -38.56 -36.15
N LEU A 42 5.24 -38.09 -34.90
CA LEU A 42 6.15 -38.46 -33.83
C LEU A 42 5.86 -39.86 -33.25
N THR A 43 4.59 -40.26 -33.14
CA THR A 43 4.21 -41.56 -32.53
C THR A 43 4.52 -42.77 -33.42
N VAL A 44 4.46 -42.64 -34.76
CA VAL A 44 4.76 -43.73 -35.70
C VAL A 44 6.27 -44.04 -35.81
N SER A 45 7.15 -43.14 -35.33
CA SER A 45 8.61 -43.26 -35.45
C SER A 45 9.31 -43.78 -34.19
N ALA A 46 8.58 -44.30 -33.19
CA ALA A 46 9.14 -44.66 -31.87
C ALA A 46 10.14 -45.84 -31.88
N ALA A 47 10.21 -46.62 -32.96
CA ALA A 47 11.02 -47.84 -33.04
C ALA A 47 12.45 -47.67 -33.62
N ARG A 48 12.83 -46.49 -34.15
CA ARG A 48 14.19 -46.22 -34.65
C ARG A 48 14.88 -45.14 -33.83
N THR A 49 16.20 -45.23 -33.73
CA THR A 49 17.11 -44.28 -33.06
C THR A 49 16.80 -42.79 -33.29
N PRO A 50 16.35 -42.35 -34.49
CA PRO A 50 15.96 -40.97 -34.75
C PRO A 50 14.67 -40.53 -34.02
N GLY A 51 13.67 -41.40 -33.87
CA GLY A 51 12.38 -41.02 -33.27
C GLY A 51 12.43 -40.78 -31.77
N ARG A 52 13.34 -41.47 -31.05
CA ARG A 52 13.59 -41.21 -29.62
C ARG A 52 14.17 -39.81 -29.38
N LEU A 53 15.05 -39.32 -30.25
CA LEU A 53 15.62 -37.97 -30.15
C LEU A 53 14.56 -36.90 -30.42
N SER A 54 13.66 -37.14 -31.38
CA SER A 54 12.54 -36.24 -31.67
C SER A 54 11.56 -36.14 -30.50
N MET A 55 11.27 -37.24 -29.81
CA MET A 55 10.42 -37.22 -28.60
C MET A 55 11.08 -36.47 -27.45
N ILE A 56 12.38 -36.67 -27.20
CA ILE A 56 13.11 -35.94 -26.15
C ILE A 56 13.13 -34.43 -26.45
N ALA A 57 13.36 -34.04 -27.71
CA ALA A 57 13.34 -32.65 -28.11
C ALA A 57 11.95 -32.02 -27.98
N ALA A 58 10.91 -32.72 -28.41
CA ALA A 58 9.53 -32.27 -28.23
C ALA A 58 9.20 -32.10 -26.74
N GLY A 59 9.57 -33.08 -25.89
CA GLY A 59 9.39 -33.00 -24.44
C GLY A 59 10.13 -31.82 -23.81
N LEU A 60 11.38 -31.58 -24.18
CA LEU A 60 12.17 -30.45 -23.69
C LEU A 60 11.60 -29.10 -24.12
N VAL A 61 11.16 -28.96 -25.37
CA VAL A 61 10.52 -27.73 -25.86
C VAL A 61 9.23 -27.47 -25.08
N THR A 62 8.37 -28.47 -24.94
CA THR A 62 7.12 -28.34 -24.18
C THR A 62 7.40 -27.97 -22.71
N LEU A 63 8.36 -28.64 -22.06
CA LEU A 63 8.74 -28.33 -20.69
C LEU A 63 9.31 -26.91 -20.55
N THR A 64 10.14 -26.48 -21.50
CA THR A 64 10.73 -25.12 -21.51
C THR A 64 9.66 -24.04 -21.66
N LEU A 65 8.71 -24.24 -22.58
CA LEU A 65 7.60 -23.31 -22.77
C LEU A 65 6.66 -23.28 -21.56
N LEU A 66 6.39 -24.44 -20.94
CA LEU A 66 5.57 -24.52 -19.73
C LEU A 66 6.24 -23.79 -18.57
N VAL A 67 7.53 -24.05 -18.31
CA VAL A 67 8.30 -23.35 -17.28
C VAL A 67 8.35 -21.85 -17.56
N GLY A 68 8.58 -21.45 -18.82
CA GLY A 68 8.56 -20.05 -19.23
C GLY A 68 7.21 -19.37 -18.96
N LEU A 69 6.11 -20.03 -19.35
CA LEU A 69 4.75 -19.54 -19.12
C LEU A 69 4.44 -19.39 -17.63
N VAL A 70 4.66 -20.44 -16.83
CA VAL A 70 4.40 -20.42 -15.38
C VAL A 70 5.26 -19.37 -14.69
N SER A 71 6.53 -19.25 -15.06
CA SER A 71 7.42 -18.23 -14.47
C SER A 71 7.00 -16.81 -14.84
N THR A 72 6.54 -16.59 -16.07
CA THR A 72 6.04 -15.29 -16.54
C THR A 72 4.75 -14.90 -15.82
N VAL A 73 3.78 -15.82 -15.71
CA VAL A 73 2.51 -15.58 -15.00
C VAL A 73 2.75 -15.30 -13.52
N MET A 74 3.63 -16.07 -12.88
CA MET A 74 3.98 -15.85 -11.48
C MET A 74 4.68 -14.49 -11.27
N ALA A 75 5.61 -14.14 -12.16
CA ALA A 75 6.30 -12.85 -12.12
C ALA A 75 5.34 -11.68 -12.33
N GLN A 76 4.37 -11.83 -13.23
CA GLN A 76 3.33 -10.82 -13.46
C GLN A 76 2.43 -10.66 -12.24
N GLY A 77 1.91 -11.76 -11.66
CA GLY A 77 1.08 -11.68 -10.46
C GLY A 77 1.81 -11.05 -9.28
N LYS A 78 3.11 -11.32 -9.13
CA LYS A 78 3.94 -10.68 -8.10
C LYS A 78 4.14 -9.19 -8.35
N LYS A 79 4.35 -8.79 -9.61
CA LYS A 79 4.40 -7.38 -10.01
C LYS A 79 3.09 -6.67 -9.68
N ASP A 80 1.96 -7.23 -10.12
CA ASP A 80 0.64 -6.62 -9.91
C ASP A 80 0.32 -6.49 -8.41
N ALA A 81 0.73 -7.46 -7.59
CA ALA A 81 0.61 -7.38 -6.14
C ALA A 81 1.43 -6.23 -5.53
N VAL A 82 2.68 -6.04 -5.97
CA VAL A 82 3.55 -4.94 -5.49
C VAL A 82 3.03 -3.58 -5.95
N ASP A 83 2.59 -3.46 -7.20
CA ASP A 83 2.04 -2.21 -7.74
C ASP A 83 0.73 -1.83 -7.01
N GLY A 84 -0.11 -2.82 -6.67
CA GLY A 84 -1.31 -2.59 -5.87
C GLY A 84 -1.04 -2.02 -4.48
N LEU A 85 0.12 -2.32 -3.88
CA LEU A 85 0.52 -1.72 -2.59
C LEU A 85 0.79 -0.21 -2.74
N LEU A 86 1.45 0.19 -3.83
CA LEU A 86 1.82 1.58 -4.12
C LEU A 86 0.63 2.43 -4.59
N GLU A 87 -0.17 1.90 -5.50
CA GLU A 87 -1.21 2.69 -6.18
C GLU A 87 -2.51 2.77 -5.38
N HIS A 88 -2.72 1.84 -4.43
CA HIS A 88 -4.02 1.71 -3.76
C HIS A 88 -3.92 1.62 -2.24
N ARG A 89 -3.06 0.76 -1.68
CA ARG A 89 -3.13 0.42 -0.25
C ARG A 89 -2.46 1.42 0.69
N GLU A 90 -1.26 1.87 0.36
CA GLU A 90 -0.58 2.89 1.17
C GLU A 90 -1.37 4.22 1.19
N PRO A 91 -1.86 4.75 0.03
CA PRO A 91 -2.64 5.97 0.04
C PRO A 91 -3.93 5.87 0.86
N VAL A 92 -4.64 4.73 0.80
CA VAL A 92 -5.85 4.50 1.58
C VAL A 92 -5.57 4.52 3.09
N THR A 93 -4.49 3.84 3.52
CA THR A 93 -4.07 3.84 4.93
C THR A 93 -3.71 5.25 5.39
N ALA A 94 -3.07 6.04 4.51
CA ALA A 94 -2.78 7.43 4.77
C ALA A 94 -4.03 8.30 4.91
N GLU A 95 -5.05 8.11 4.07
CA GLU A 95 -6.32 8.84 4.20
C GLU A 95 -7.07 8.45 5.49
N ALA A 96 -7.08 7.17 5.89
CA ALA A 96 -7.70 6.74 7.15
C ALA A 96 -7.06 7.41 8.37
N GLN A 97 -5.73 7.52 8.39
CA GLN A 97 -5.02 8.26 9.44
C GLN A 97 -5.31 9.76 9.42
N ARG A 98 -5.46 10.37 8.23
CA ARG A 98 -5.85 11.79 8.10
C ARG A 98 -7.24 12.05 8.67
N VAL A 99 -8.19 11.11 8.49
CA VAL A 99 -9.52 11.19 9.11
C VAL A 99 -9.39 11.35 10.62
N TYR A 100 -8.68 10.45 11.29
CA TYR A 100 -8.48 10.52 12.74
C TYR A 100 -7.89 11.87 13.17
N SER A 101 -6.81 12.29 12.51
CA SER A 101 -6.10 13.50 12.94
C SER A 101 -6.88 14.78 12.69
N ALA A 102 -7.59 14.88 11.57
CA ALA A 102 -8.41 16.05 11.27
C ALA A 102 -9.61 16.15 12.22
N LEU A 103 -10.20 15.01 12.60
CA LEU A 103 -11.27 14.98 13.61
C LEU A 103 -10.76 15.38 15.00
N SER A 104 -9.57 14.93 15.37
CA SER A 104 -8.96 15.32 16.64
C SER A 104 -8.54 16.80 16.67
N ASP A 105 -8.04 17.36 15.56
CA ASP A 105 -7.72 18.80 15.48
C ASP A 105 -9.00 19.66 15.54
N ALA A 106 -10.07 19.22 14.87
CA ALA A 106 -11.37 19.87 14.95
C ALA A 106 -11.88 19.91 16.41
N GLU A 107 -11.76 18.79 17.14
CA GLU A 107 -12.19 18.70 18.53
C GLU A 107 -11.40 19.65 19.46
N ALA A 108 -10.08 19.61 19.38
CA ALA A 108 -9.23 20.47 20.17
C ALA A 108 -9.48 21.96 19.86
N THR A 109 -9.68 22.29 18.58
CA THR A 109 -9.95 23.66 18.14
C THR A 109 -11.32 24.15 18.57
N ALA A 110 -12.36 23.29 18.51
CA ALA A 110 -13.70 23.63 18.98
C ALA A 110 -13.71 23.95 20.48
N ALA A 111 -12.98 23.15 21.28
CA ALA A 111 -12.85 23.37 22.71
C ALA A 111 -12.05 24.64 23.05
N ALA A 112 -10.93 24.87 22.37
CA ALA A 112 -10.14 26.09 22.53
C ALA A 112 -10.94 27.36 22.19
N ALA A 113 -11.79 27.31 21.15
CA ALA A 113 -12.59 28.46 20.73
C ALA A 113 -13.62 28.92 21.78
N LEU A 114 -14.03 28.05 22.71
CA LEU A 114 -14.93 28.39 23.82
C LEU A 114 -14.20 29.04 25.00
N LEU A 115 -12.88 28.85 25.08
CA LEU A 115 -12.03 29.42 26.13
C LEU A 115 -11.41 30.77 25.71
N ALA A 116 -11.27 31.00 24.41
CA ALA A 116 -10.61 32.17 23.84
C ALA A 116 -11.47 33.45 23.89
N GLU A 117 -10.81 34.61 23.90
CA GLU A 117 -11.49 35.91 23.76
C GLU A 117 -12.05 36.10 22.33
N GLU A 118 -13.06 36.96 22.16
CA GLU A 118 -13.76 37.18 20.88
C GLU A 118 -12.84 37.50 19.69
N SER A 119 -11.66 38.08 19.95
CA SER A 119 -10.69 38.45 18.89
C SER A 119 -9.89 37.26 18.33
N GLU A 120 -9.80 36.16 19.06
CA GLU A 120 -9.07 34.95 18.66
C GLU A 120 -9.98 33.87 18.06
N THR A 121 -11.29 33.98 18.30
CA THR A 121 -12.30 33.01 17.86
C THR A 121 -12.39 32.83 16.34
N GLU A 122 -12.07 33.85 15.53
CA GLU A 122 -12.18 33.77 14.07
C GLU A 122 -11.12 32.85 13.45
N ARG A 123 -9.85 32.99 13.88
CA ARG A 123 -8.76 32.09 13.43
C ARG A 123 -9.03 30.64 13.84
N LEU A 124 -9.47 30.43 15.08
CA LEU A 124 -9.84 29.09 15.56
C LEU A 124 -11.04 28.54 14.79
N ARG A 125 -11.96 29.41 14.34
CA ARG A 125 -13.08 28.99 13.49
C ARG A 125 -12.60 28.48 12.14
N GLU A 126 -11.80 29.25 11.43
CA GLU A 126 -11.28 28.84 10.11
C GLU A 126 -10.59 27.48 10.21
N ARG A 127 -9.73 27.31 11.21
CA ARG A 127 -9.03 26.03 11.47
C ARG A 127 -9.99 24.86 11.73
N TYR A 128 -11.04 25.08 12.52
CA TYR A 128 -12.07 24.06 12.77
C TYR A 128 -12.78 23.65 11.48
N GLU A 129 -13.20 24.64 10.67
CA GLU A 129 -13.89 24.38 9.39
C GLU A 129 -12.99 23.62 8.40
N ASP A 130 -11.72 24.01 8.30
CA ASP A 130 -10.72 23.33 7.47
C ASP A 130 -10.51 21.87 7.92
N SER A 131 -10.45 21.64 9.22
CA SER A 131 -10.29 20.30 9.80
C SER A 131 -11.50 19.41 9.52
N ILE A 132 -12.72 19.93 9.66
CA ILE A 132 -13.95 19.19 9.30
C ILE A 132 -14.00 18.91 7.80
N ALA A 133 -13.62 19.87 6.95
CA ALA A 133 -13.56 19.67 5.51
C ALA A 133 -12.52 18.61 5.11
N GLN A 134 -11.33 18.63 5.74
CA GLN A 134 -10.28 17.65 5.51
C GLN A 134 -10.69 16.26 5.98
N ALA A 135 -11.34 16.14 7.15
CA ALA A 135 -11.88 14.88 7.65
C ALA A 135 -12.91 14.29 6.67
N GLY A 136 -13.86 15.10 6.21
CA GLY A 136 -14.88 14.67 5.24
C GLY A 136 -14.29 14.23 3.90
N ALA A 137 -13.31 14.98 3.37
CA ALA A 137 -12.63 14.62 2.12
C ALA A 137 -11.82 13.32 2.25
N SER A 138 -11.11 13.14 3.36
CA SER A 138 -10.30 11.95 3.63
C SER A 138 -11.21 10.72 3.85
N LEU A 139 -12.33 10.90 4.56
CA LEU A 139 -13.33 9.85 4.78
C LEU A 139 -13.96 9.41 3.46
N ALA A 140 -14.27 10.35 2.55
CA ALA A 140 -14.80 10.02 1.24
C ALA A 140 -13.82 9.15 0.42
N LYS A 141 -12.51 9.44 0.48
CA LYS A 141 -11.49 8.62 -0.17
C LYS A 141 -11.35 7.24 0.47
N ALA A 142 -11.31 7.18 1.80
CA ALA A 142 -11.25 5.91 2.54
C ALA A 142 -12.53 5.06 2.35
N SER A 143 -13.68 5.69 2.14
CA SER A 143 -14.94 4.97 1.90
C SER A 143 -14.92 4.14 0.63
N ALA A 144 -14.15 4.56 -0.39
CA ALA A 144 -14.09 3.87 -1.67
C ALA A 144 -13.42 2.49 -1.57
N SER A 145 -12.41 2.34 -0.69
CA SER A 145 -11.74 1.06 -0.42
C SER A 145 -12.47 0.22 0.63
N ALA A 146 -13.25 0.86 1.51
CA ALA A 146 -13.98 0.18 2.58
C ALA A 146 -15.18 -0.64 2.09
N GLN A 147 -15.71 -0.40 0.87
CA GLN A 147 -16.92 -1.06 0.36
C GLN A 147 -16.81 -2.60 0.28
N ASP A 148 -15.61 -3.11 0.03
CA ASP A 148 -15.37 -4.56 -0.07
C ASP A 148 -15.21 -5.25 1.29
N VAL A 149 -15.28 -4.46 2.38
CA VAL A 149 -14.97 -4.93 3.73
C VAL A 149 -16.06 -4.45 4.71
N PRO A 150 -16.95 -5.36 5.15
CA PRO A 150 -18.05 -5.01 6.03
C PRO A 150 -17.63 -4.25 7.29
N ALA A 151 -16.54 -4.66 7.95
CA ALA A 151 -16.05 -4.02 9.17
C ALA A 151 -15.55 -2.59 8.93
N ALA A 152 -14.85 -2.32 7.81
CA ALA A 152 -14.39 -0.97 7.49
C ALA A 152 -15.56 -0.08 7.03
N ALA A 153 -16.51 -0.64 6.26
CA ALA A 153 -17.72 0.05 5.87
C ALA A 153 -18.57 0.47 7.07
N GLU A 154 -18.63 -0.36 8.11
CA GLU A 154 -19.30 -0.04 9.38
C GLU A 154 -18.65 1.17 10.06
N GLN A 155 -17.32 1.23 10.15
CA GLN A 155 -16.64 2.39 10.74
C GLN A 155 -16.85 3.68 9.94
N VAL A 156 -16.80 3.59 8.61
CA VAL A 156 -17.10 4.72 7.72
C VAL A 156 -18.54 5.22 7.92
N ASP A 157 -19.49 4.31 8.10
CA ASP A 157 -20.90 4.63 8.33
C ASP A 157 -21.10 5.30 9.70
N ILE A 158 -20.44 4.82 10.76
CA ILE A 158 -20.45 5.46 12.08
C ILE A 158 -19.94 6.90 11.97
N ILE A 159 -18.76 7.12 11.38
CA ILE A 159 -18.19 8.48 11.24
C ILE A 159 -19.11 9.35 10.38
N GLY A 160 -19.60 8.83 9.25
CA GLY A 160 -20.46 9.55 8.32
C GLY A 160 -21.81 9.98 8.92
N GLN A 161 -22.37 9.17 9.83
CA GLN A 161 -23.64 9.48 10.51
C GLN A 161 -23.44 10.43 11.70
N GLN A 162 -22.36 10.27 12.46
CA GLN A 162 -22.15 11.04 13.70
C GLN A 162 -21.50 12.39 13.47
N LEU A 163 -20.66 12.55 12.43
CA LEU A 163 -19.98 13.81 12.15
C LEU A 163 -20.93 15.01 11.90
N PRO A 164 -22.06 14.87 11.18
CA PRO A 164 -23.05 15.94 11.09
C PRO A 164 -23.72 16.28 12.41
N VAL A 165 -23.93 15.29 13.30
CA VAL A 165 -24.50 15.51 14.63
C VAL A 165 -23.53 16.30 15.50
N TYR A 166 -22.26 15.89 15.49
CA TYR A 166 -21.16 16.58 16.14
C TYR A 166 -21.07 18.05 15.72
N THR A 167 -20.99 18.32 14.42
CA THR A 167 -20.89 19.69 13.91
C THR A 167 -22.11 20.52 14.30
N GLY A 168 -23.32 19.96 14.29
CA GLY A 168 -24.53 20.63 14.77
C GLY A 168 -24.49 21.00 16.26
N LEU A 169 -23.92 20.15 17.11
CA LEU A 169 -23.74 20.43 18.54
C LEU A 169 -22.72 21.55 18.77
N VAL A 170 -21.59 21.53 18.06
CA VAL A 170 -20.56 22.59 18.14
C VAL A 170 -21.13 23.95 17.70
N GLU A 171 -21.91 23.98 16.62
CA GLU A 171 -22.59 25.22 16.18
C GLU A 171 -23.59 25.72 17.22
N THR A 172 -24.35 24.81 17.84
CA THR A 172 -25.31 25.15 18.89
C THR A 172 -24.59 25.69 20.13
N ALA A 173 -23.47 25.07 20.52
CA ALA A 173 -22.62 25.52 21.61
C ALA A 173 -22.17 26.96 21.38
N ARG A 174 -21.59 27.23 20.20
CA ARG A 174 -21.10 28.54 19.79
C ARG A 174 -22.19 29.61 19.74
N ALA A 175 -23.37 29.28 19.20
CA ALA A 175 -24.48 30.23 19.12
C ALA A 175 -24.97 30.66 20.52
N ASN A 176 -24.94 29.75 21.49
CA ASN A 176 -25.28 30.05 22.88
C ASN A 176 -24.17 30.81 23.60
N ASP A 177 -22.91 30.45 23.35
CA ASP A 177 -21.75 31.12 23.93
C ASP A 177 -21.67 32.60 23.53
N ARG A 178 -21.89 32.91 22.24
CA ARG A 178 -22.00 34.30 21.75
C ARG A 178 -23.12 35.12 22.40
N GLN A 179 -24.12 34.47 22.98
CA GLN A 179 -25.21 35.13 23.70
C GLN A 179 -24.93 35.22 25.22
N GLY A 180 -23.77 34.72 25.67
CA GLY A 180 -23.39 34.65 27.08
C GLY A 180 -24.16 33.59 27.86
N PHE A 181 -24.79 32.61 27.18
CA PHE A 181 -25.55 31.57 27.86
C PHE A 181 -24.63 30.42 28.32
N PRO A 182 -24.65 30.05 29.61
CA PRO A 182 -23.81 28.98 30.15
C PRO A 182 -24.03 27.60 29.51
N VAL A 183 -25.17 27.40 28.84
CA VAL A 183 -25.52 26.15 28.16
C VAL A 183 -24.62 25.85 26.96
N GLY A 184 -23.89 26.85 26.43
CA GLY A 184 -22.92 26.63 25.35
C GLY A 184 -21.88 25.57 25.70
N ALA A 185 -21.34 25.62 26.93
CA ALA A 185 -20.40 24.62 27.43
C ALA A 185 -21.01 23.21 27.54
N SER A 186 -22.31 23.10 27.85
CA SER A 186 -22.99 21.79 27.92
C SER A 186 -23.14 21.13 26.56
N TYR A 187 -23.48 21.91 25.52
CA TYR A 187 -23.54 21.39 24.15
C TYR A 187 -22.17 20.98 23.62
N LEU A 188 -21.13 21.72 23.96
CA LEU A 188 -19.76 21.33 23.60
C LEU A 188 -19.36 20.03 24.31
N GLN A 189 -19.66 19.88 25.61
CA GLN A 189 -19.39 18.62 26.33
C GLN A 189 -20.09 17.42 25.68
N GLU A 190 -21.34 17.59 25.22
CA GLU A 190 -22.07 16.54 24.49
C GLU A 190 -21.40 16.24 23.12
N ALA A 191 -20.94 17.27 22.41
CA ALA A 191 -20.19 17.10 21.17
C ALA A 191 -18.87 16.35 21.40
N SER A 192 -18.11 16.74 22.42
CA SER A 192 -16.85 16.10 22.82
C SER A 192 -17.04 14.65 23.24
N GLU A 193 -18.13 14.36 23.94
CA GLU A 193 -18.48 12.98 24.30
C GLU A 193 -18.78 12.15 23.05
N LEU A 194 -19.53 12.69 22.09
CA LEU A 194 -19.80 12.02 20.81
C LEU A 194 -18.50 11.78 20.02
N MET A 195 -17.62 12.78 19.96
CA MET A 195 -16.33 12.67 19.29
C MET A 195 -15.47 11.56 19.90
N ARG A 196 -15.36 11.51 21.22
CA ARG A 196 -14.48 10.56 21.94
C ARG A 196 -15.06 9.16 22.08
N SER A 197 -16.37 9.02 22.22
CA SER A 197 -17.02 7.71 22.45
C SER A 197 -17.38 6.96 21.18
N ALA A 198 -17.56 7.67 20.06
CA ALA A 198 -18.01 7.08 18.79
C ALA A 198 -17.10 7.41 17.61
N ILE A 199 -16.83 8.70 17.36
CA ILE A 199 -16.20 9.13 16.09
C ILE A 199 -14.71 8.77 16.04
N LEU A 200 -13.92 9.17 17.05
CA LEU A 200 -12.49 8.87 17.10
C LEU A 200 -12.21 7.37 17.21
N PRO A 201 -12.91 6.58 18.05
CA PRO A 201 -12.75 5.13 18.07
C PRO A 201 -13.06 4.48 16.71
N ALA A 202 -14.09 4.93 16.00
CA ALA A 202 -14.37 4.42 14.66
C ALA A 202 -13.28 4.79 13.65
N ALA A 203 -12.71 6.00 13.74
CA ALA A 203 -11.59 6.41 12.91
C ALA A 203 -10.30 5.63 13.20
N GLU A 204 -10.05 5.31 14.46
CA GLU A 204 -8.93 4.47 14.91
C GLU A 204 -9.08 3.03 14.40
N GLU A 205 -10.25 2.42 14.61
CA GLU A 205 -10.56 1.07 14.10
C GLU A 205 -10.48 1.02 12.56
N LEU A 206 -10.95 2.06 11.86
CA LEU A 206 -10.80 2.14 10.40
C LEU A 206 -9.32 2.15 9.98
N TYR A 207 -8.48 2.90 10.69
CA TYR A 207 -7.05 2.92 10.45
C TYR A 207 -6.38 1.57 10.72
N GLU A 208 -6.71 0.92 11.84
CA GLU A 208 -6.18 -0.41 12.20
C GLU A 208 -6.55 -1.46 11.14
N LEU A 209 -7.81 -1.46 10.70
CA LEU A 209 -8.31 -2.38 9.67
C LEU A 209 -7.59 -2.22 8.32
N GLU A 210 -7.25 -0.99 7.92
CA GLU A 210 -6.50 -0.77 6.68
C GLU A 210 -5.02 -1.11 6.84
N THR A 211 -4.43 -0.84 8.00
CA THR A 211 -3.04 -1.19 8.32
C THR A 211 -2.84 -2.70 8.35
N ASP A 212 -3.77 -3.45 8.94
CA ASP A 212 -3.75 -4.92 8.96
C ASP A 212 -3.81 -5.52 7.54
N ARG A 213 -4.62 -4.93 6.66
CA ARG A 213 -4.70 -5.33 5.25
C ARG A 213 -3.42 -5.03 4.49
N LEU A 214 -2.84 -3.85 4.71
CA LEU A 214 -1.55 -3.51 4.13
C LEU A 214 -0.50 -4.54 4.57
N ALA A 215 -0.47 -4.90 5.86
CA ALA A 215 0.43 -5.92 6.38
C ALA A 215 0.17 -7.32 5.78
N GLU A 216 -1.09 -7.73 5.62
CA GLU A 216 -1.43 -9.01 5.00
C GLU A 216 -1.01 -9.09 3.53
N GLN A 217 -1.30 -8.05 2.74
CA GLN A 217 -0.91 -8.02 1.32
C GLN A 217 0.60 -7.94 1.14
N GLN A 218 1.31 -7.25 2.02
CA GLN A 218 2.77 -7.28 2.06
C GLN A 218 3.32 -8.69 2.36
N ARG A 219 2.69 -9.44 3.29
CA ARG A 219 3.10 -10.83 3.58
C ARG A 219 2.87 -11.74 2.38
N ASP A 220 1.75 -11.60 1.67
CA ASP A 220 1.46 -12.41 0.48
C ASP A 220 2.42 -12.10 -0.68
N ALA A 221 2.70 -10.81 -0.94
CA ALA A 221 3.67 -10.36 -1.94
C ALA A 221 5.10 -10.90 -1.68
N ARG A 222 5.46 -11.15 -0.41
CA ARG A 222 6.76 -11.73 -0.03
C ARG A 222 6.87 -13.24 -0.27
N SER A 223 5.76 -13.96 -0.42
CA SER A 223 5.79 -15.41 -0.55
C SER A 223 6.73 -15.86 -1.67
N VAL A 224 7.58 -16.85 -1.37
CA VAL A 224 8.52 -17.42 -2.34
C VAL A 224 7.78 -18.47 -3.14
N PRO A 225 7.74 -18.38 -4.49
CA PRO A 225 7.06 -19.36 -5.31
C PRO A 225 7.88 -20.65 -5.44
N VAL A 226 7.85 -21.47 -4.38
CA VAL A 226 8.63 -22.72 -4.26
C VAL A 226 8.34 -23.66 -5.43
N PHE A 227 7.08 -23.75 -5.86
CA PHE A 227 6.67 -24.59 -6.99
C PHE A 227 7.40 -24.20 -8.29
N THR A 228 7.48 -22.90 -8.58
CA THR A 228 8.13 -22.37 -9.79
C THR A 228 9.64 -22.61 -9.75
N ALA A 229 10.26 -22.47 -8.57
CA ALA A 229 11.67 -22.79 -8.36
C ALA A 229 11.97 -24.28 -8.60
N LEU A 230 11.12 -25.18 -8.09
CA LEU A 230 11.26 -26.62 -8.31
C LEU A 230 11.08 -27.00 -9.79
N LEU A 231 10.13 -26.39 -10.48
CA LEU A 231 9.92 -26.59 -11.92
C LEU A 231 11.15 -26.18 -12.75
N ALA A 232 11.72 -25.01 -12.45
CA ALA A 232 12.90 -24.51 -13.14
C ALA A 232 14.15 -25.38 -12.87
N LEU A 233 14.34 -25.85 -11.64
CA LEU A 233 15.38 -26.83 -11.29
C LEU A 233 15.20 -28.15 -12.05
N GLY A 234 13.96 -28.62 -12.18
CA GLY A 234 13.62 -29.81 -12.97
C GLY A 234 14.00 -29.66 -14.45
N LEU A 235 13.76 -28.49 -15.06
CA LEU A 235 14.16 -28.19 -16.44
C LEU A 235 15.67 -28.21 -16.62
N VAL A 236 16.44 -27.60 -15.70
CA VAL A 236 17.91 -27.64 -15.73
C VAL A 236 18.41 -29.08 -15.65
N ALA A 237 17.86 -29.88 -14.74
CA ALA A 237 18.22 -31.29 -14.60
C ALA A 237 17.93 -32.08 -15.90
N ALA A 238 16.78 -31.84 -16.54
CA ALA A 238 16.41 -32.47 -17.81
C ALA A 238 17.35 -32.08 -18.97
N LEU A 239 17.76 -30.81 -19.06
CA LEU A 239 18.73 -30.33 -20.05
C LEU A 239 20.10 -30.98 -19.85
N LEU A 240 20.61 -31.01 -18.62
CA LEU A 240 21.90 -31.63 -18.28
C LEU A 240 21.90 -33.14 -18.52
N ALA A 241 20.81 -33.83 -18.16
CA ALA A 241 20.65 -35.26 -18.42
C ALA A 241 20.65 -35.55 -19.93
N THR A 242 19.97 -34.72 -20.72
CA THR A 242 19.93 -34.84 -22.18
C THR A 242 21.30 -34.60 -22.80
N GLN A 243 22.02 -33.57 -22.38
CA GLN A 243 23.40 -33.32 -22.84
C GLN A 243 24.34 -34.47 -22.49
N ARG A 244 24.26 -35.01 -21.26
CA ARG A 244 25.05 -36.16 -20.82
C ARG A 244 24.73 -37.42 -21.64
N TYR A 245 23.46 -37.65 -21.96
CA TYR A 245 23.02 -38.75 -22.82
C TYR A 245 23.59 -38.63 -24.24
N LEU A 246 23.48 -37.46 -24.88
CA LEU A 246 24.05 -37.23 -26.20
C LEU A 246 25.58 -37.38 -26.21
N ARG A 247 26.28 -36.83 -25.20
CA ARG A 247 27.75 -36.92 -25.09
C ARG A 247 28.21 -38.38 -25.01
N ARG A 248 27.59 -39.20 -24.15
CA ARG A 248 27.92 -40.63 -24.02
C ARG A 248 27.66 -41.43 -25.28
N ARG A 249 26.64 -41.07 -26.07
CA ARG A 249 26.24 -41.83 -27.26
C ARG A 249 26.99 -41.44 -28.54
N THR A 250 27.48 -40.20 -28.62
CA THR A 250 28.04 -39.65 -29.88
C THR A 250 29.51 -39.20 -29.80
N ASN A 251 30.17 -39.30 -28.64
CA ASN A 251 31.58 -38.93 -28.42
C ASN A 251 32.00 -37.49 -28.85
N ARG A 252 31.08 -36.65 -29.33
CA ARG A 252 31.31 -35.21 -29.60
C ARG A 252 30.96 -34.36 -28.38
N VAL A 253 31.74 -33.31 -28.19
CA VAL A 253 31.88 -32.66 -26.87
C VAL A 253 30.71 -31.72 -26.53
N LEU A 254 30.12 -30.99 -27.49
CA LEU A 254 29.05 -30.01 -27.23
C LEU A 254 28.08 -29.85 -28.43
N ASN A 255 26.78 -29.66 -28.15
CA ASN A 255 25.76 -29.27 -29.14
C ASN A 255 25.45 -27.78 -28.93
N PRO A 256 25.76 -26.90 -29.90
CA PRO A 256 25.66 -25.45 -29.71
C PRO A 256 24.23 -25.01 -29.38
N GLY A 257 23.19 -25.61 -29.97
CA GLY A 257 21.79 -25.25 -29.69
C GLY A 257 21.35 -25.62 -28.26
N LEU A 258 21.77 -26.78 -27.75
CA LEU A 258 21.50 -27.17 -26.35
C LEU A 258 22.28 -26.31 -25.34
N VAL A 259 23.47 -25.83 -25.72
CA VAL A 259 24.26 -24.90 -24.90
C VAL A 259 23.54 -23.56 -24.80
N VAL A 260 23.09 -23.00 -25.93
CA VAL A 260 22.29 -21.76 -25.96
C VAL A 260 21.05 -21.88 -25.08
N ALA A 261 20.31 -22.99 -25.18
CA ALA A 261 19.15 -23.23 -24.34
C ALA A 261 19.48 -23.30 -22.85
N THR A 262 20.59 -23.94 -22.49
CA THR A 262 21.02 -24.04 -21.08
C THR A 262 21.46 -22.70 -20.54
N VAL A 263 22.21 -21.93 -21.31
CA VAL A 263 22.62 -20.56 -20.93
C VAL A 263 21.40 -19.68 -20.75
N ALA A 264 20.42 -19.71 -21.66
CA ALA A 264 19.19 -18.93 -21.53
C ALA A 264 18.41 -19.26 -20.26
N VAL A 265 18.25 -20.55 -19.92
CA VAL A 265 17.59 -20.99 -18.67
C VAL A 265 18.40 -20.56 -17.43
N LEU A 266 19.72 -20.68 -17.44
CA LEU A 266 20.58 -20.26 -16.32
C LEU A 266 20.56 -18.75 -16.12
N VAL A 267 20.55 -17.96 -17.20
CA VAL A 267 20.40 -16.50 -17.13
C VAL A 267 19.04 -16.13 -16.54
N GLY A 268 17.96 -16.79 -16.97
CA GLY A 268 16.62 -16.56 -16.42
C GLY A 268 16.52 -16.91 -14.93
N LEU A 269 17.14 -18.03 -14.52
CA LEU A 269 17.25 -18.42 -13.11
C LEU A 269 18.05 -17.39 -12.30
N LEU A 270 19.23 -17.00 -12.78
CA LEU A 270 20.08 -16.02 -12.11
C LEU A 270 19.37 -14.68 -11.97
N TRP A 271 18.74 -14.18 -13.04
CA TRP A 271 17.96 -12.94 -13.01
C TRP A 271 16.82 -13.04 -11.99
N THR A 272 16.05 -14.13 -12.01
CA THR A 272 14.96 -14.35 -11.04
C THR A 272 15.48 -14.40 -9.60
N SER A 273 16.61 -15.08 -9.37
CA SER A 273 17.25 -15.11 -8.05
C SER A 273 17.72 -13.74 -7.61
N VAL A 274 18.38 -12.97 -8.48
CA VAL A 274 18.81 -11.59 -8.16
C VAL A 274 17.61 -10.71 -7.86
N ALA A 275 16.54 -10.77 -8.66
CA ALA A 275 15.33 -9.99 -8.42
C ALA A 275 14.63 -10.38 -7.11
N LEU A 276 14.59 -11.68 -6.77
CA LEU A 276 14.06 -12.15 -5.48
C LEU A 276 14.93 -11.71 -4.29
N VAL A 277 16.26 -11.67 -4.45
CA VAL A 277 17.17 -11.19 -3.42
C VAL A 277 17.06 -9.68 -3.25
N VAL A 278 17.04 -8.91 -4.35
CA VAL A 278 16.84 -7.45 -4.31
C VAL A 278 15.49 -7.13 -3.67
N HIS A 279 14.42 -7.82 -4.08
CA HIS A 279 13.12 -7.73 -3.46
C HIS A 279 13.18 -8.09 -1.97
N GLY A 280 13.79 -9.22 -1.59
CA GLY A 280 13.89 -9.65 -0.20
C GLY A 280 14.70 -8.72 0.70
N VAL A 281 15.78 -8.12 0.19
CA VAL A 281 16.63 -7.20 0.94
C VAL A 281 15.96 -5.83 1.08
N GLN A 282 15.44 -5.25 -0.01
CA GLN A 282 14.80 -3.92 0.00
C GLN A 282 13.45 -3.92 0.72
N VAL A 283 12.66 -4.98 0.56
CA VAL A 283 11.36 -5.13 1.23
C VAL A 283 11.54 -5.65 2.67
N GLY A 284 12.65 -6.35 2.95
CA GLY A 284 13.04 -6.80 4.29
C GLY A 284 13.58 -5.69 5.19
N SER A 285 14.35 -4.74 4.65
CA SER A 285 14.68 -3.48 5.34
C SER A 285 13.43 -2.60 5.46
N GLY A 286 12.68 -2.41 4.37
CA GLY A 286 11.47 -1.57 4.38
C GLY A 286 10.35 -2.03 5.33
N GLN A 287 10.30 -3.30 5.76
CA GLN A 287 9.31 -3.77 6.77
C GLN A 287 9.71 -3.46 8.20
N ARG A 288 11.01 -3.54 8.52
CA ARG A 288 11.50 -3.20 9.86
C ARG A 288 11.61 -1.70 10.04
N ASP A 289 11.81 -0.97 8.93
CA ASP A 289 12.20 0.42 8.98
C ASP A 289 11.06 1.38 8.53
N GLY A 290 10.16 1.02 7.61
CA GLY A 290 9.17 1.98 7.05
C GLY A 290 7.75 1.86 7.60
N THR A 291 7.03 0.77 7.27
CA THR A 291 5.61 0.63 7.63
C THR A 291 5.39 0.40 9.13
N GLU A 292 6.22 -0.43 9.78
CA GLU A 292 6.14 -0.65 11.23
C GLU A 292 6.51 0.62 12.01
N GLN A 293 7.51 1.38 11.53
CA GLN A 293 7.88 2.66 12.11
C GLN A 293 6.76 3.70 11.94
N ALA A 294 6.19 3.82 10.73
CA ALA A 294 5.08 4.72 10.47
C ALA A 294 3.87 4.38 11.35
N ASP A 295 3.56 3.09 11.51
CA ASP A 295 2.47 2.63 12.37
C ASP A 295 2.70 3.01 13.85
N ARG A 296 3.90 2.74 14.37
CA ARG A 296 4.27 3.15 15.74
C ARG A 296 4.19 4.66 15.94
N LEU A 297 4.63 5.45 14.95
CA LEU A 297 4.51 6.91 14.98
C LEU A 297 3.05 7.35 14.95
N VAL A 298 2.19 6.70 14.16
CA VAL A 298 0.74 6.98 14.15
C VAL A 298 0.11 6.67 15.52
N SER A 299 0.38 5.50 16.10
CA SER A 299 -0.11 5.17 17.45
C SER A 299 0.39 6.15 18.51
N THR A 300 1.65 6.59 18.41
CA THR A 300 2.24 7.61 19.29
C THR A 300 1.50 8.94 19.16
N ARG A 301 1.23 9.36 17.91
CA ARG A 301 0.48 10.59 17.62
C ARG A 301 -0.98 10.51 18.10
N ILE A 302 -1.64 9.37 17.94
CA ILE A 302 -3.00 9.11 18.47
C ILE A 302 -3.03 9.34 19.98
N VAL A 303 -2.07 8.78 20.73
CA VAL A 303 -1.97 8.99 22.19
C VAL A 303 -1.72 10.45 22.55
N ALA A 304 -0.87 11.16 21.80
CA ALA A 304 -0.63 12.59 22.00
C ALA A 304 -1.91 13.43 21.77
N LEU A 305 -2.67 13.12 20.72
CA LEU A 305 -3.93 13.76 20.39
C LEU A 305 -5.00 13.52 21.47
N GLN A 306 -5.13 12.29 21.96
CA GLN A 306 -6.02 11.96 23.08
C GLN A 306 -5.63 12.73 24.35
N ALA A 307 -4.33 12.83 24.65
CA ALA A 307 -3.84 13.60 25.80
C ALA A 307 -4.20 15.10 25.65
N ARG A 308 -4.07 15.66 24.44
CA ARG A 308 -4.45 17.07 24.19
C ARG A 308 -5.94 17.33 24.37
N ALA A 309 -6.77 16.39 23.95
CA ALA A 309 -8.20 16.47 24.19
C ALA A 309 -8.51 16.52 25.70
N ASP A 310 -7.88 15.64 26.49
CA ASP A 310 -8.03 15.61 27.95
C ASP A 310 -7.54 16.90 28.62
N GLN A 311 -6.36 17.42 28.25
CA GLN A 311 -5.88 18.70 28.77
C GLN A 311 -6.82 19.86 28.47
N THR A 312 -7.38 19.91 27.26
CA THR A 312 -8.28 21.02 26.89
C THR A 312 -9.60 20.91 27.67
N MET A 313 -10.11 19.69 27.83
CA MET A 313 -11.35 19.44 28.57
C MET A 313 -11.22 19.61 30.08
N SER A 314 -10.02 19.48 30.67
CA SER A 314 -9.83 19.79 32.08
C SER A 314 -10.12 21.26 32.42
N LEU A 315 -9.97 22.15 31.45
CA LEU A 315 -10.30 23.58 31.58
C LEU A 315 -11.76 23.86 31.25
N VAL A 316 -12.31 23.25 30.19
CA VAL A 316 -13.70 23.47 29.76
C VAL A 316 -14.71 22.89 30.76
N ALA A 317 -14.43 21.72 31.36
CA ALA A 317 -15.39 20.99 32.18
C ALA A 317 -15.43 21.48 33.64
N ARG A 318 -16.24 22.51 33.92
CA ARG A 318 -16.50 23.01 35.29
C ARG A 318 -17.23 21.96 36.14
N GLY A 319 -16.47 21.10 36.82
CA GLY A 319 -16.97 20.05 37.72
C GLY A 319 -16.44 18.65 37.41
N ASP A 320 -15.71 18.48 36.30
CA ASP A 320 -15.18 17.19 35.85
C ASP A 320 -13.73 17.27 35.36
N GLY A 321 -13.04 18.36 35.72
CA GLY A 321 -11.66 18.61 35.34
C GLY A 321 -10.69 17.56 35.89
N ASP A 322 -10.99 17.00 37.08
CA ASP A 322 -10.16 15.98 37.72
C ASP A 322 -10.02 14.72 36.86
N ARG A 323 -11.12 14.24 36.27
CA ARG A 323 -11.09 13.04 35.41
C ARG A 323 -10.22 13.26 34.19
N HIS A 324 -10.34 14.43 33.57
CA HIS A 324 -9.56 14.79 32.39
C HIS A 324 -8.08 15.00 32.75
N THR A 325 -7.80 15.55 33.93
CA THR A 325 -6.43 15.70 34.46
C THR A 325 -5.77 14.34 34.70
N GLU A 326 -6.51 13.37 35.23
CA GLU A 326 -6.05 11.98 35.38
C GLU A 326 -5.80 11.31 34.01
N GLY A 327 -6.69 11.54 33.05
CA GLY A 327 -6.58 11.07 31.67
C GLY A 327 -5.31 11.59 30.98
N PHE A 328 -5.10 12.91 31.00
CA PHE A 328 -3.88 13.54 30.52
C PHE A 328 -2.63 12.95 31.19
N SER A 329 -2.63 12.84 32.53
CA SER A 329 -1.49 12.31 33.28
C SER A 329 -1.15 10.87 32.89
N LYS A 330 -2.17 10.04 32.63
CA LYS A 330 -2.00 8.65 32.19
C LYS A 330 -1.43 8.59 30.78
N LEU A 331 -2.00 9.33 29.84
CA LEU A 331 -1.59 9.33 28.44
C LEU A 331 -0.22 9.99 28.25
N SER A 332 0.08 11.07 28.97
CA SER A 332 1.41 11.71 28.98
C SER A 332 2.51 10.75 29.47
N ARG A 333 2.22 9.94 30.50
CA ARG A 333 3.14 8.89 30.97
C ARG A 333 3.31 7.75 29.96
N GLN A 334 2.25 7.39 29.24
CA GLN A 334 2.33 6.41 28.16
C GLN A 334 3.17 6.95 26.98
N LEU A 335 3.01 8.24 26.68
CA LEU A 335 3.69 8.92 25.58
C LEU A 335 5.19 9.07 25.83
N GLY A 336 5.60 9.71 26.94
CA GLY A 336 7.00 10.05 27.22
C GLY A 336 7.65 9.24 28.35
N GLY A 337 6.96 8.28 28.96
CA GLY A 337 7.48 7.55 30.12
C GLY A 337 7.55 8.41 31.40
N SER A 338 8.29 7.95 32.41
CA SER A 338 8.51 8.71 33.66
C SER A 338 9.57 9.80 33.52
N ASP A 339 10.44 9.68 32.53
CA ASP A 339 11.60 10.52 32.26
C ASP A 339 11.36 11.55 31.15
N GLY A 340 10.23 11.49 30.44
CA GLY A 340 9.88 12.42 29.35
C GLY A 340 10.39 12.00 27.97
N ALA A 341 11.32 11.05 27.93
CA ALA A 341 11.97 10.56 26.71
C ALA A 341 11.92 9.02 26.57
N GLY A 342 11.14 8.35 27.42
CA GLY A 342 10.79 6.93 27.34
C GLY A 342 9.41 6.73 26.71
N GLY A 343 8.69 5.68 27.15
CA GLY A 343 7.35 5.40 26.64
C GLY A 343 7.33 5.19 25.11
N LEU A 344 6.21 5.53 24.48
CA LEU A 344 6.05 5.43 23.02
C LEU A 344 7.07 6.30 22.25
N LEU A 345 7.36 7.51 22.74
CA LEU A 345 8.36 8.40 22.14
C LEU A 345 9.77 7.80 22.17
N GLY A 346 10.13 7.11 23.26
CA GLY A 346 11.38 6.37 23.37
C GLY A 346 11.47 5.20 22.38
N GLU A 347 10.37 4.46 22.20
CA GLU A 347 10.30 3.36 21.23
C GLU A 347 10.47 3.85 19.78
N VAL A 348 9.79 4.93 19.39
CA VAL A 348 9.93 5.48 18.03
C VAL A 348 11.30 6.11 17.80
N ARG A 349 11.95 6.67 18.84
CA ARG A 349 13.34 7.15 18.75
C ARG A 349 14.32 6.02 18.46
N GLU A 350 14.18 4.88 19.14
CA GLU A 350 15.03 3.71 18.89
C GLU A 350 14.87 3.19 17.46
N GLN A 351 13.65 3.23 16.92
CA GLN A 351 13.37 2.84 15.54
C GLN A 351 13.86 3.85 14.51
N ALA A 352 13.80 5.15 14.82
CA ALA A 352 14.23 6.22 13.92
C ALA A 352 15.75 6.41 13.85
N ALA A 353 16.52 5.82 14.77
CA ALA A 353 17.96 6.03 14.89
C ALA A 353 18.71 5.69 13.58
N GLY A 354 19.43 6.68 13.02
CA GLY A 354 20.17 6.58 11.78
C GLY A 354 19.33 6.70 10.50
N GLY A 355 18.02 6.95 10.63
CA GLY A 355 17.08 7.15 9.52
C GLY A 355 16.70 8.62 9.29
N PRO A 356 15.90 8.91 8.25
CA PRO A 356 15.51 10.29 7.91
C PRO A 356 14.59 10.94 8.95
N ALA A 357 13.83 10.14 9.71
CA ALA A 357 12.92 10.64 10.74
C ALA A 357 13.60 10.92 12.10
N GLU A 358 14.91 10.68 12.26
CA GLU A 358 15.60 10.78 13.56
C GLU A 358 15.48 12.18 14.17
N GLU A 359 15.74 13.23 13.38
CA GLU A 359 15.71 14.62 13.84
C GLU A 359 14.29 15.03 14.26
N LEU A 360 13.30 14.73 13.42
CA LEU A 360 11.88 14.99 13.70
C LEU A 360 11.41 14.31 14.99
N VAL A 361 11.81 13.07 15.23
CA VAL A 361 11.44 12.34 16.46
C VAL A 361 12.13 12.93 17.70
N ASN A 362 13.38 13.36 17.58
CA ASN A 362 14.08 14.01 18.69
C ASN A 362 13.44 15.36 19.04
N GLU A 363 13.10 16.18 18.03
CA GLU A 363 12.38 17.43 18.25
C GLU A 363 10.97 17.19 18.83
N ALA A 364 10.27 16.14 18.39
CA ALA A 364 8.98 15.74 18.97
C ALA A 364 9.11 15.44 20.48
N ILE A 365 10.18 14.77 20.91
CA ILE A 365 10.45 14.52 22.33
C ILE A 365 10.63 15.84 23.10
N GLU A 366 11.43 16.77 22.58
CA GLU A 366 11.65 18.08 23.22
C GLU A 366 10.35 18.90 23.32
N ASN A 367 9.52 18.85 22.28
CA ASN A 367 8.20 19.50 22.25
C ASN A 367 7.22 18.85 23.25
N SER A 368 7.24 17.52 23.38
CA SER A 368 6.44 16.80 24.38
C SER A 368 6.82 17.20 25.81
N GLU A 369 8.11 17.34 26.10
CA GLU A 369 8.56 17.81 27.40
C GLU A 369 8.17 19.27 27.67
N SER A 370 8.28 20.14 26.66
CA SER A 370 7.85 21.54 26.74
C SER A 370 6.34 21.63 27.00
N TRP A 371 5.56 20.81 26.30
CA TRP A 371 4.12 20.72 26.49
C TRP A 371 3.74 20.24 27.90
N ARG A 372 4.42 19.22 28.43
CA ARG A 372 4.21 18.73 29.81
C ARG A 372 4.54 19.80 30.86
N ARG A 373 5.62 20.56 30.66
CA ARG A 373 5.97 21.70 31.54
C ARG A 373 4.95 22.82 31.47
N ALA A 374 4.36 23.08 30.30
CA ALA A 374 3.27 24.04 30.17
C ALA A 374 2.00 23.54 30.88
N ASP A 375 1.67 22.25 30.79
CA ASP A 375 0.55 21.64 31.52
C ASP A 375 0.69 21.75 33.04
N GLU A 376 1.89 21.49 33.57
CA GLU A 376 2.18 21.64 35.00
C GLU A 376 1.87 23.07 35.48
N ARG A 377 2.29 24.09 34.73
CA ARG A 377 1.98 25.50 35.01
C ARG A 377 0.49 25.81 34.89
N ILE A 378 -0.22 25.24 33.90
CA ILE A 378 -1.68 25.39 33.77
C ILE A 378 -2.38 24.89 35.04
N ARG A 379 -1.96 23.72 35.55
CA ARG A 379 -2.52 23.14 36.76
C ARG A 379 -2.19 23.96 38.00
N GLU A 380 -0.96 24.47 38.13
CA GLU A 380 -0.57 25.37 39.22
C GLU A 380 -1.46 26.63 39.25
N HIS A 381 -1.65 27.30 38.12
CA HIS A 381 -2.54 28.46 38.02
C HIS A 381 -3.99 28.10 38.36
N SER A 382 -4.49 26.96 37.87
CA SER A 382 -5.84 26.48 38.19
C SER A 382 -6.03 26.19 39.68
N ASP A 383 -5.04 25.55 40.33
CA ASP A 383 -5.08 25.20 41.76
C ASP A 383 -4.98 26.45 42.66
N GLU A 384 -4.27 27.49 42.20
CA GLU A 384 -4.18 28.80 42.86
C GLU A 384 -5.43 29.68 42.64
N GLY A 385 -6.33 29.26 41.74
CA GLY A 385 -7.57 29.95 41.41
C GLY A 385 -7.43 31.02 40.31
N ASP A 386 -6.27 31.12 39.67
CA ASP A 386 -6.02 32.00 38.52
C ASP A 386 -6.40 31.31 37.20
N TYR A 387 -7.71 31.15 36.99
CA TYR A 387 -8.25 30.50 35.80
C TYR A 387 -7.93 31.25 34.50
N GLY A 388 -7.76 32.58 34.56
CA GLY A 388 -7.43 33.39 33.39
C GLY A 388 -6.04 33.04 32.85
N ALA A 389 -5.04 33.02 33.73
CA ALA A 389 -3.68 32.63 33.37
C ALA A 389 -3.59 31.18 32.90
N ALA A 390 -4.35 30.27 33.53
CA ALA A 390 -4.42 28.87 33.11
C ALA A 390 -4.97 28.73 31.67
N VAL A 391 -6.02 29.48 31.33
CA VAL A 391 -6.59 29.49 29.97
C VAL A 391 -5.62 30.10 28.97
N GLU A 392 -5.03 31.26 29.27
CA GLU A 392 -4.07 31.93 28.39
C GLU A 392 -2.89 31.01 28.04
N LEU A 393 -2.33 30.31 29.04
CA LEU A 393 -1.24 29.37 28.82
C LEU A 393 -1.67 28.13 28.01
N ALA A 394 -2.94 27.73 28.10
CA ALA A 394 -3.48 26.57 27.38
C ALA A 394 -3.73 26.82 25.89
N ILE A 395 -4.11 28.05 25.53
CA ILE A 395 -4.53 28.44 24.17
C ILE A 395 -3.51 29.31 23.43
N SER A 396 -2.55 29.93 24.13
CA SER A 396 -1.57 30.83 23.51
C SER A 396 -0.71 30.15 22.45
N GLY A 397 -0.45 30.89 21.38
CA GLY A 397 0.47 30.52 20.30
C GLY A 397 1.92 30.96 20.54
N ASP A 398 2.24 31.43 21.74
CA ASP A 398 3.58 31.86 22.11
C ASP A 398 4.49 30.67 22.43
N ASP A 399 5.81 30.87 22.41
CA ASP A 399 6.82 29.82 22.62
C ASP A 399 6.70 29.10 23.98
N GLU A 400 6.05 29.74 24.96
CA GLU A 400 5.79 29.15 26.28
C GLU A 400 4.40 28.48 26.40
N GLY A 401 3.54 28.63 25.39
CA GLY A 401 2.16 28.15 25.38
C GLY A 401 2.04 26.63 25.18
N ALA A 402 1.09 26.01 25.88
CA ALA A 402 0.83 24.59 25.74
C ALA A 402 0.31 24.22 24.35
N ALA A 403 -0.48 25.09 23.72
CA ALA A 403 -0.97 24.87 22.36
C ALA A 403 0.17 24.82 21.34
N GLN A 404 1.09 25.78 21.41
CA GLN A 404 2.24 25.85 20.50
C GLN A 404 3.17 24.65 20.66
N ALA A 405 3.52 24.28 21.89
CA ALA A 405 4.36 23.10 22.16
C ALA A 405 3.71 21.80 21.67
N PHE A 406 2.39 21.65 21.88
CA PHE A 406 1.65 20.51 21.36
C PHE A 406 1.62 20.49 19.83
N HIS A 407 1.38 21.63 19.17
CA HIS A 407 1.38 21.70 17.71
C HIS A 407 2.73 21.35 17.12
N ALA A 408 3.84 21.78 17.72
CA ALA A 408 5.17 21.42 17.28
C ALA A 408 5.45 19.91 17.47
N LEU A 409 4.96 19.30 18.56
CA LEU A 409 4.99 17.85 18.76
C LEU A 409 4.19 17.13 17.66
N ASP A 410 2.94 17.54 17.42
CA ASP A 410 2.05 16.91 16.46
C ASP A 410 2.59 17.02 15.02
N ASP A 411 3.12 18.18 14.66
CA ASP A 411 3.70 18.43 13.35
C ASP A 411 4.96 17.59 13.11
N ASN A 412 5.86 17.51 14.09
CA ASN A 412 7.05 16.67 13.97
C ASN A 412 6.71 15.17 13.89
N LEU A 413 5.71 14.70 14.65
CA LEU A 413 5.21 13.33 14.49
C LEU A 413 4.57 13.12 13.11
N SER A 414 3.78 14.08 12.63
CA SER A 414 3.14 14.03 11.31
C SER A 414 4.17 13.98 10.17
N GLN A 415 5.21 14.81 10.25
CA GLN A 415 6.32 14.82 9.30
C GLN A 415 7.12 13.51 9.38
N ALA A 416 7.38 12.98 10.57
CA ALA A 416 8.07 11.69 10.74
C ALA A 416 7.27 10.53 10.12
N ILE A 417 5.93 10.54 10.26
CA ILE A 417 5.04 9.58 9.60
C ILE A 417 5.15 9.71 8.07
N ALA A 418 5.21 10.93 7.55
CA ALA A 418 5.34 11.18 6.12
C ALA A 418 6.69 10.67 5.58
N GLU A 419 7.80 10.88 6.30
CA GLU A 419 9.12 10.33 5.95
C GLU A 419 9.11 8.80 5.92
N GLY A 420 8.57 8.15 6.98
CA GLY A 420 8.48 6.68 7.02
C GLY A 420 7.62 6.08 5.89
N ARG A 421 6.55 6.78 5.50
CA ARG A 421 5.71 6.41 4.34
C ARG A 421 6.44 6.62 3.02
N GLN A 422 7.15 7.73 2.86
CA GLN A 422 7.92 8.02 1.66
C GLN A 422 9.05 6.99 1.46
N ASP A 423 9.76 6.63 2.53
CA ASP A 423 10.77 5.57 2.53
C ASP A 423 10.17 4.21 2.09
N PHE A 424 8.97 3.89 2.55
CA PHE A 424 8.24 2.70 2.10
C PHE A 424 7.91 2.77 0.60
N VAL A 425 7.40 3.91 0.12
CA VAL A 425 7.06 4.13 -1.30
C VAL A 425 8.30 4.01 -2.17
N ASP A 426 9.42 4.61 -1.78
CA ASP A 426 10.67 4.59 -2.53
C ASP A 426 11.32 3.21 -2.57
N SER A 427 11.32 2.52 -1.44
CA SER A 427 11.79 1.13 -1.33
C SER A 427 10.95 0.18 -2.19
N THR A 428 9.62 0.33 -2.14
CA THR A 428 8.68 -0.52 -2.89
C THR A 428 8.71 -0.19 -4.39
N THR A 429 8.86 1.08 -4.76
CA THR A 429 9.03 1.51 -6.17
C THR A 429 10.33 0.98 -6.77
N THR A 430 11.41 0.95 -5.98
CA THR A 430 12.68 0.37 -6.42
C THR A 430 12.57 -1.14 -6.60
N ALA A 431 11.87 -1.84 -5.70
CA ALA A 431 11.57 -3.26 -5.84
C ALA A 431 10.66 -3.55 -7.05
N SER A 432 9.62 -2.74 -7.29
CA SER A 432 8.75 -2.87 -8.46
C SER A 432 9.53 -2.70 -9.77
N ARG A 433 10.39 -1.68 -9.87
CA ARG A 433 11.26 -1.48 -11.04
C ARG A 433 12.16 -2.68 -11.34
N ALA A 434 12.68 -3.35 -10.31
CA ALA A 434 13.47 -4.57 -10.47
C ALA A 434 12.64 -5.75 -11.03
N LEU A 435 11.34 -5.80 -10.71
CA LEU A 435 10.41 -6.83 -11.21
C LEU A 435 9.82 -6.50 -12.59
N HIS A 436 9.72 -5.23 -12.96
CA HIS A 436 9.04 -4.77 -14.19
C HIS A 436 9.52 -5.45 -15.47
N ALA A 437 10.84 -5.64 -15.64
CA ALA A 437 11.42 -6.26 -16.84
C ALA A 437 11.39 -7.80 -16.80
N LEU A 438 11.07 -8.39 -15.66
CA LEU A 438 11.26 -9.81 -15.39
C LEU A 438 10.28 -10.71 -16.18
N PRO A 439 8.96 -10.44 -16.23
CA PRO A 439 8.03 -11.24 -17.05
C PRO A 439 8.42 -11.24 -18.53
N GLN A 440 8.75 -10.07 -19.06
CA GLN A 440 9.12 -9.88 -20.47
C GLN A 440 10.45 -10.59 -20.78
N GLY A 441 11.44 -10.45 -19.91
CA GLY A 441 12.74 -11.12 -20.03
C GLY A 441 12.61 -12.65 -19.98
N LEU A 442 11.82 -13.20 -19.05
CA LEU A 442 11.59 -14.64 -18.95
C LEU A 442 10.85 -15.20 -20.16
N ALA A 443 9.84 -14.47 -20.68
CA ALA A 443 9.14 -14.86 -21.90
C ALA A 443 10.13 -14.97 -23.08
N VAL A 444 10.96 -13.94 -23.30
CA VAL A 444 11.97 -13.94 -24.37
C VAL A 444 12.99 -15.07 -24.19
N LEU A 445 13.53 -15.26 -22.98
CA LEU A 445 14.50 -16.33 -22.69
C LEU A 445 13.92 -17.72 -22.91
N SER A 446 12.64 -17.94 -22.60
CA SER A 446 11.96 -19.21 -22.83
C SER A 446 11.82 -19.53 -24.32
N VAL A 447 11.52 -18.52 -25.15
CA VAL A 447 11.44 -18.66 -26.61
C VAL A 447 12.83 -18.93 -27.20
N VAL A 448 13.86 -18.21 -26.75
CA VAL A 448 15.25 -18.44 -27.17
C VAL A 448 15.70 -19.86 -26.80
N ALA A 449 15.37 -20.34 -25.60
CA ALA A 449 15.69 -21.70 -25.18
C ALA A 449 14.97 -22.76 -26.03
N ALA A 450 13.67 -22.57 -26.30
CA ALA A 450 12.89 -23.46 -27.16
C ALA A 450 13.47 -23.51 -28.60
N LEU A 451 13.86 -22.37 -29.17
CA LEU A 451 14.51 -22.31 -30.48
C LEU A 451 15.89 -22.98 -30.47
N GLY A 452 16.68 -22.78 -29.41
CA GLY A 452 17.98 -23.46 -29.24
C GLY A 452 17.84 -24.99 -29.21
N ILE A 453 16.82 -25.50 -28.51
CA ILE A 453 16.52 -26.94 -28.47
C ILE A 453 16.12 -27.46 -29.86
N THR A 454 15.21 -26.76 -30.56
CA THR A 454 14.73 -27.20 -31.88
C THR A 454 15.84 -27.20 -32.94
N VAL A 455 16.65 -26.14 -33.01
CA VAL A 455 17.78 -26.05 -33.96
C VAL A 455 18.86 -27.08 -33.62
N GLY A 456 19.24 -27.19 -32.34
CA GLY A 456 20.29 -28.10 -31.89
C GLY A 456 19.97 -29.57 -32.13
N VAL A 457 18.71 -29.99 -31.97
CA VAL A 457 18.31 -31.36 -32.30
C VAL A 457 18.07 -31.52 -33.81
N GLY A 458 17.57 -30.49 -34.49
CA GLY A 458 17.27 -30.50 -35.92
C GLY A 458 18.50 -30.62 -36.83
N GLU A 459 19.63 -29.99 -36.48
CA GLU A 459 20.91 -30.22 -37.18
C GLU A 459 21.34 -31.68 -37.10
N ARG A 460 21.19 -32.32 -35.93
CA ARG A 460 21.56 -33.73 -35.76
C ARG A 460 20.65 -34.69 -36.50
N LEU A 461 19.36 -34.40 -36.56
CA LEU A 461 18.43 -35.21 -37.36
C LEU A 461 18.73 -35.14 -38.87
N ARG A 462 19.31 -34.04 -39.34
CA ARG A 462 19.78 -33.89 -40.73
C ARG A 462 21.07 -34.67 -41.02
N GLU A 463 21.97 -34.82 -40.05
CA GLU A 463 23.19 -35.64 -40.19
C GLU A 463 22.91 -37.16 -40.29
N TYR A 464 21.72 -37.63 -39.88
CA TYR A 464 21.32 -39.05 -39.93
C TYR A 464 20.44 -39.42 -41.13
N ARG A 465 20.06 -38.44 -41.97
CA ARG A 465 19.41 -38.66 -43.26
C ARG A 465 20.46 -38.63 -44.36
#